data_AF-A0A0K8ST39-F1
#
_entry.id   AF-A0A0K8ST39-F1
#
_cell.length_a   1.000
_cell.length_b   1.000
_cell.length_c   1.000
_cell.angle_alpha   90.00
_cell.angle_beta   90.00
_cell.angle_gamma   90.00
#
_symmetry.space_group_name_H-M   'P 1'
#
loop_
_entity.id
_entity.type
_entity.pdbx_description
1 polymer ?
#
loop_
_entity_poly.entity_id
_entity_poly.type
_entity_poly.pdbx_seq_one_letter_code
_entity_poly.pdbx_strand_id
1 'polypeptide(L)'
;MNCAKCHRLLFSPRKTAKCSICKTAFHPFCTRIQTMENFKNMSADERGKWMCDTCHQGAIEVVDVRCSSGEDSDDPTSESVCEQPSLNSRIYMLMMKFAVLDGKLDSVDHSMGIFGDQFDEMKKACQA
;
A
#
# COMPACT_ATOMS: atom_id res chain seq x y z
N MET A 1 -7.89 8.08 10.26
CA MET A 1 -6.90 8.01 9.16
C MET A 1 -7.42 8.76 7.95
N ASN A 2 -6.53 9.34 7.14
CA ASN A 2 -6.87 10.08 5.92
C ASN A 2 -6.66 9.21 4.68
N CYS A 3 -7.39 9.49 3.60
CA CYS A 3 -7.18 8.84 2.31
C CYS A 3 -5.84 9.28 1.73
N ALA A 4 -5.03 8.33 1.27
CA ALA A 4 -3.71 8.60 0.70
C ALA A 4 -3.72 9.30 -0.68
N LYS A 5 -4.90 9.52 -1.29
CA LYS A 5 -5.03 10.22 -2.59
C LYS A 5 -5.62 11.63 -2.47
N CYS A 6 -6.70 11.78 -1.70
CA CYS A 6 -7.39 13.07 -1.57
C CYS A 6 -7.15 13.75 -0.21
N HIS A 7 -6.43 13.10 0.70
CA HIS A 7 -6.10 13.56 2.05
C HIS A 7 -7.30 13.86 2.96
N ARG A 8 -8.54 13.57 2.52
CA ARG A 8 -9.76 13.70 3.32
C ARG A 8 -9.94 12.51 4.27
N LEU A 9 -10.70 12.74 5.34
CA LEU A 9 -11.01 11.72 6.35
C LEU A 9 -11.69 10.48 5.77
N LEU A 10 -11.29 9.31 6.26
CA LEU A 10 -11.93 8.04 5.96
C LEU A 10 -13.06 7.76 6.95
N PHE A 11 -14.27 7.56 6.44
CA PHE A 11 -15.49 7.56 7.24
C PHE A 11 -15.75 6.25 8.01
N SER A 12 -15.08 5.14 7.69
CA SER A 12 -15.15 3.86 8.45
C SER A 12 -14.18 2.79 7.90
N PRO A 13 -13.59 1.90 8.73
CA PRO A 13 -12.78 0.77 8.26
C PRO A 13 -13.51 -0.14 7.26
N ARG A 14 -14.84 -0.28 7.41
CA ARG A 14 -15.69 -1.08 6.50
C ARG A 14 -15.97 -0.41 5.16
N LYS A 15 -15.67 0.89 5.02
CA LYS A 15 -15.92 1.69 3.81
C LYS A 15 -14.62 2.22 3.19
N THR A 16 -13.52 1.52 3.45
CA THR A 16 -12.18 1.94 3.08
C THR A 16 -11.48 0.79 2.39
N ALA A 17 -10.91 1.03 1.21
CA ALA A 17 -10.06 0.07 0.53
C ALA A 17 -8.63 0.18 1.09
N LYS A 18 -8.02 -0.95 1.44
CA LYS A 18 -6.65 -1.01 1.98
C LYS A 18 -5.77 -1.79 1.02
N CYS A 19 -4.70 -1.15 0.55
CA CYS A 19 -3.79 -1.80 -0.40
C CYS A 19 -3.08 -2.99 0.27
N SER A 20 -3.04 -4.14 -0.40
CA SER A 20 -2.37 -5.34 0.08
C SER A 20 -0.85 -5.17 0.20
N ILE A 21 -0.26 -4.26 -0.58
CA ILE A 21 1.19 -4.02 -0.64
C ILE A 21 1.63 -2.92 0.33
N CYS A 22 1.27 -1.66 0.04
CA CYS A 22 1.72 -0.51 0.84
C CYS A 22 0.88 -0.27 2.11
N LYS A 23 -0.19 -1.04 2.32
CA LYS A 23 -1.10 -0.95 3.48
C LYS A 23 -1.77 0.40 3.69
N THR A 24 -1.62 1.35 2.77
CA THR A 24 -2.31 2.64 2.80
C THR A 24 -3.80 2.48 2.49
N ALA A 25 -4.57 3.46 2.95
CA ALA A 25 -6.02 3.43 2.96
C ALA A 25 -6.59 4.49 2.00
N PHE A 26 -7.65 4.11 1.29
CA PHE A 26 -8.28 4.95 0.26
C PHE A 26 -9.80 4.90 0.35
N HIS A 27 -10.46 6.00 -0.03
CA HIS A 27 -11.87 5.91 -0.41
C HIS A 27 -11.98 5.07 -1.69
N PRO A 28 -12.95 4.15 -1.81
CA PRO A 28 -13.17 3.42 -3.06
C PRO A 28 -13.32 4.33 -4.29
N PHE A 29 -14.01 5.47 -4.13
CA PHE A 29 -14.15 6.52 -5.16
C PHE A 29 -12.83 7.16 -5.60
N CYS A 30 -11.81 7.16 -4.74
CA CYS A 30 -10.50 7.68 -5.08
C CYS A 30 -9.65 6.65 -5.86
N THR A 31 -10.16 5.46 -6.12
CA THR A 31 -9.40 4.35 -6.74
C THR A 31 -10.10 3.84 -7.98
N ARG A 32 -9.48 2.88 -8.68
CA ARG A 32 -10.13 2.12 -9.77
C ARG A 32 -11.40 1.36 -9.37
N ILE A 33 -11.70 1.21 -8.07
CA ILE A 33 -12.97 0.63 -7.63
C ILE A 33 -14.15 1.55 -7.97
N GLN A 34 -13.92 2.87 -8.05
CA GLN A 34 -14.85 3.94 -8.45
C GLN A 34 -16.08 4.14 -7.57
N THR A 35 -16.72 3.09 -7.05
CA THR A 35 -17.96 3.20 -6.26
C THR A 35 -17.91 2.36 -4.99
N MET A 36 -18.74 2.72 -4.02
CA MET A 36 -18.92 1.92 -2.80
C MET A 36 -19.62 0.58 -3.06
N GLU A 37 -20.48 0.50 -4.07
CA GLU A 37 -21.15 -0.75 -4.47
C GLU A 37 -20.16 -1.74 -5.05
N ASN A 38 -19.27 -1.29 -5.94
CA ASN A 38 -18.20 -2.14 -6.47
C ASN A 38 -17.32 -2.70 -5.35
N PHE A 39 -16.97 -1.86 -4.37
CA PHE A 39 -16.22 -2.32 -3.20
C PHE A 39 -16.97 -3.38 -2.37
N LYS A 40 -18.28 -3.21 -2.20
CA LYS A 40 -19.14 -4.17 -1.49
C LYS A 40 -19.33 -5.47 -2.26
N ASN A 41 -19.31 -5.42 -3.58
CA ASN A 41 -19.46 -6.60 -4.44
C ASN A 41 -18.19 -7.46 -4.50
N MET A 42 -17.02 -6.89 -4.18
CA MET A 42 -15.79 -7.68 -4.03
C MET A 42 -15.90 -8.68 -2.88
N SER A 43 -15.44 -9.90 -3.11
CA SER A 43 -15.25 -10.94 -2.09
C SER A 43 -14.20 -10.53 -1.05
N ALA A 44 -14.19 -11.23 0.09
CA ALA A 44 -13.19 -10.98 1.14
C ALA A 44 -11.76 -11.18 0.63
N ASP A 45 -11.55 -12.17 -0.23
CA ASP A 45 -10.24 -12.50 -0.82
C ASP A 45 -9.78 -11.42 -1.80
N GLU A 46 -10.67 -10.95 -2.68
CA GLU A 46 -10.36 -9.86 -3.61
C GLU A 46 -10.01 -8.58 -2.86
N ARG A 47 -10.75 -8.25 -1.79
CA ARG A 47 -10.42 -7.10 -0.93
C ARG A 47 -9.07 -7.29 -0.23
N GLY A 48 -8.75 -8.51 0.20
CA GLY A 48 -7.47 -8.83 0.85
C GLY A 48 -6.27 -8.71 -0.08
N LYS A 49 -6.46 -8.96 -1.37
CA LYS A 49 -5.40 -8.92 -2.40
C LYS A 49 -5.35 -7.61 -3.18
N TRP A 50 -6.39 -6.77 -3.09
CA TRP A 50 -6.50 -5.52 -3.85
C TRP A 50 -5.29 -4.59 -3.73
N MET A 51 -4.87 -4.03 -4.86
CA MET A 51 -3.71 -3.15 -4.99
C MET A 51 -4.14 -1.74 -5.44
N CYS A 52 -3.55 -0.72 -4.82
CA CYS A 52 -3.77 0.67 -5.24
C CYS A 52 -3.18 0.96 -6.63
N ASP A 53 -3.55 2.11 -7.20
CA ASP A 53 -3.16 2.49 -8.55
C ASP A 53 -1.64 2.50 -8.73
N THR A 54 -0.90 3.11 -7.78
CA THR A 54 0.56 3.19 -7.79
C THR A 54 1.23 1.82 -7.72
N CYS A 55 0.81 0.95 -6.78
CA CYS A 55 1.40 -0.39 -6.65
C CYS A 55 1.08 -1.28 -7.85
N HIS A 56 -0.06 -1.06 -8.50
CA HIS A 56 -0.47 -1.81 -9.68
C HIS A 56 0.20 -1.30 -10.95
N GLN A 57 0.38 0.01 -11.11
CA GLN A 57 1.10 0.58 -12.25
C GLN A 57 2.57 0.17 -12.22
N GLY A 58 3.20 0.23 -11.04
CA GLY A 58 4.54 -0.31 -10.83
C GLY A 58 4.63 -1.84 -10.96
N ALA A 59 3.51 -2.56 -11.08
CA ALA A 59 3.48 -3.97 -11.48
C ALA A 59 3.28 -4.13 -13.00
N ILE A 60 2.45 -3.30 -13.64
CA ILE A 60 2.16 -3.33 -15.09
C ILE A 60 3.33 -2.84 -15.93
N GLU A 61 3.99 -1.75 -15.56
CA GLU A 61 5.16 -1.23 -16.32
C GLU A 61 6.30 -2.26 -16.39
N VAL A 62 6.30 -3.24 -15.48
CA VAL A 62 7.25 -4.35 -15.48
C VAL A 62 6.88 -5.43 -16.51
N VAL A 63 5.61 -5.50 -16.93
CA VAL A 63 5.09 -6.45 -17.92
C VAL A 63 5.09 -5.85 -19.33
N ASP A 64 4.75 -4.57 -19.47
CA ASP A 64 4.57 -3.91 -20.78
C ASP A 64 5.91 -3.65 -21.52
N VAL A 65 7.03 -3.55 -20.79
CA VAL A 65 8.38 -3.42 -21.41
C VAL A 65 8.83 -4.71 -22.11
N ARG A 66 8.11 -5.84 -21.96
CA ARG A 66 8.42 -7.11 -22.65
C ARG A 66 7.57 -7.42 -23.88
N CYS A 67 6.55 -6.61 -24.20
CA CYS A 67 5.69 -6.85 -25.38
C CYS A 67 5.81 -5.75 -26.44
N SER A 68 7.04 -5.35 -26.76
CA SER A 68 7.35 -4.61 -27.99
C SER A 68 8.63 -5.17 -28.60
N SER A 69 8.54 -6.41 -29.07
CA SER A 69 9.45 -6.98 -30.07
C SER A 69 8.57 -7.86 -30.94
N GLY A 70 8.44 -7.49 -32.20
CA GLY A 70 7.55 -8.14 -33.14
C GLY A 70 8.01 -9.51 -33.59
N GLU A 71 7.18 -10.04 -34.48
CA GLU A 71 7.37 -11.15 -35.42
C GLU A 71 6.72 -12.50 -35.04
N ASP A 72 5.97 -12.99 -36.03
CA ASP A 72 5.03 -14.11 -36.07
C ASP A 72 5.59 -15.43 -35.54
N SER A 73 4.79 -16.15 -34.75
CA SER A 73 4.77 -17.63 -34.80
C SER A 73 3.51 -18.18 -34.13
N ASP A 74 2.70 -18.88 -34.92
CA ASP A 74 1.58 -19.71 -34.47
C ASP A 74 2.11 -20.96 -33.71
N ASP A 75 1.89 -21.04 -32.39
CA ASP A 75 1.86 -22.34 -31.66
C ASP A 75 1.05 -22.22 -30.34
N PRO A 76 0.02 -23.06 -30.09
CA PRO A 76 -0.85 -22.94 -28.93
C PRO A 76 -0.41 -23.91 -27.82
N THR A 77 0.64 -23.58 -27.06
CA THR A 77 0.91 -24.26 -25.79
C THR A 77 1.41 -23.27 -24.73
N SER A 78 0.50 -22.44 -24.20
CA SER A 78 0.82 -21.47 -23.16
C SER A 78 0.88 -22.14 -21.78
N GLU A 79 2.05 -22.66 -21.40
CA GLU A 79 2.37 -22.87 -19.99
C GLU A 79 2.68 -21.52 -19.34
N SER A 80 1.86 -21.09 -18.37
CA SER A 80 2.06 -19.81 -17.69
C SER A 80 3.28 -19.90 -16.78
N VAL A 81 4.42 -19.46 -17.27
CA VAL A 81 5.63 -19.32 -16.46
C VAL A 81 5.46 -18.07 -15.57
N CYS A 82 5.19 -18.29 -14.28
CA CYS A 82 5.28 -17.25 -13.26
C CYS A 82 6.75 -16.83 -13.09
N GLU A 83 7.21 -15.89 -13.91
CA GLU A 83 8.58 -15.38 -13.83
C GLU A 83 8.81 -14.63 -12.52
N GLN A 84 9.94 -14.94 -11.88
CA GLN A 84 10.40 -14.29 -10.67
C GLN A 84 10.66 -12.79 -10.92
N PRO A 85 10.26 -11.89 -10.01
CA PRO A 85 10.49 -10.46 -10.17
C PRO A 85 11.98 -10.15 -10.29
N SER A 86 12.32 -9.33 -11.30
CA SER A 86 13.69 -8.90 -11.61
C SER A 86 14.37 -8.18 -10.44
N LEU A 87 15.70 -8.18 -10.38
CA LEU A 87 16.47 -7.49 -9.33
C LEU A 87 16.04 -6.03 -9.13
N ASN A 88 15.80 -5.29 -10.21
CA ASN A 88 15.35 -3.90 -10.12
C ASN A 88 13.97 -3.77 -9.45
N SER A 89 13.02 -4.67 -9.76
CA SER A 89 11.72 -4.67 -9.08
C SER A 89 11.85 -4.97 -7.57
N ARG A 90 12.79 -5.83 -7.19
CA ARG A 90 13.10 -6.11 -5.78
C ARG A 90 13.70 -4.89 -5.09
N ILE A 91 14.56 -4.13 -5.79
CA ILE A 91 15.15 -2.88 -5.28
C ILE A 91 14.09 -1.82 -5.03
N TYR A 92 13.20 -1.56 -6.00
CA TYR A 92 12.09 -0.60 -5.81
C TYR A 92 11.17 -1.00 -4.67
N MET A 93 10.85 -2.30 -4.56
CA MET A 93 10.07 -2.82 -3.44
C MET A 93 10.79 -2.67 -2.10
N LEU A 94 12.12 -2.80 -2.08
CA LEU A 94 12.95 -2.52 -0.91
C LEU A 94 12.87 -1.05 -0.51
N MET A 95 13.03 -0.11 -1.46
CA MET A 95 12.94 1.33 -1.19
C MET A 95 11.58 1.72 -0.61
N MET A 96 10.49 1.14 -1.13
CA MET A 96 9.16 1.35 -0.57
C MET A 96 9.01 0.80 0.85
N LYS A 97 9.62 -0.36 1.15
CA LYS A 97 9.64 -0.90 2.52
C LYS A 97 10.45 -0.02 3.48
N PHE A 98 11.56 0.55 3.02
CA PHE A 98 12.33 1.51 3.82
C PHE A 98 11.52 2.76 4.16
N ALA A 99 10.81 3.35 3.20
CA ALA A 99 9.92 4.49 3.45
C ALA A 99 8.83 4.18 4.50
N VAL A 100 8.28 2.96 4.50
CA VAL A 100 7.31 2.52 5.51
C VAL A 100 7.95 2.32 6.88
N LEU A 101 9.18 1.83 6.95
CA LEU A 101 9.92 1.68 8.21
C LEU A 101 10.29 3.04 8.81
N ASP A 102 10.71 3.97 7.98
CA ASP A 102 11.06 5.35 8.36
C ASP A 102 9.86 6.03 9.05
N GLY A 103 8.68 6.02 8.41
CA GLY A 103 7.47 6.58 9.01
C GLY A 103 7.00 5.85 10.29
N LYS A 104 7.36 4.58 10.48
CA LYS A 104 7.10 3.88 11.75
C LYS A 104 8.07 4.32 12.85
N LEU A 105 9.33 4.58 12.49
CA LEU A 105 10.34 5.08 13.43
C LEU A 105 9.95 6.47 13.94
N ASP A 106 9.50 7.35 13.05
CA ASP A 106 8.95 8.67 13.42
C ASP A 106 7.76 8.55 14.39
N SER A 107 6.87 7.59 14.16
CA SER A 107 5.73 7.35 15.05
C SER A 107 6.16 6.84 16.43
N VAL A 108 7.22 6.03 16.51
CA VAL A 108 7.78 5.55 17.78
C VAL A 108 8.45 6.71 18.51
N ASP A 109 9.24 7.53 17.80
CA ASP A 109 9.91 8.71 18.35
C ASP A 109 8.90 9.69 18.95
N HIS A 110 7.82 9.99 18.22
CA HIS A 110 6.74 10.82 18.72
C HIS A 110 6.07 10.23 19.99
N SER A 111 5.87 8.91 20.02
CA SER A 111 5.28 8.26 21.18
C SER A 111 6.21 8.33 22.40
N MET A 112 7.51 8.13 22.19
CA MET A 112 8.53 8.25 23.24
C MET A 112 8.64 9.67 23.78
N GLY A 113 8.49 10.69 22.94
CA GLY A 113 8.40 12.09 23.37
C GLY A 113 7.26 12.32 24.37
N ILE A 114 6.05 11.85 24.02
CA ILE A 114 4.88 11.95 24.91
C ILE A 114 5.13 11.25 26.26
N PHE A 115 5.73 10.05 26.24
CA PHE A 115 6.08 9.35 27.48
C PHE A 115 7.10 10.13 28.32
N GLY A 116 8.09 10.76 27.67
CA GLY A 116 9.06 11.62 28.35
C GLY A 116 8.40 12.78 29.07
N ASP A 117 7.52 13.51 28.37
CA ASP A 117 6.80 14.65 28.92
C ASP A 117 5.92 14.24 30.12
N GLN A 118 5.17 13.14 30.00
CA GLN A 118 4.34 12.60 31.09
C GLN A 118 5.17 12.14 32.28
N PHE A 119 6.34 11.54 32.03
CA PHE A 119 7.24 11.12 33.10
C PHE A 119 7.80 12.31 33.86
N ASP A 120 8.16 13.39 33.17
CA ASP A 120 8.65 14.62 33.80
C ASP A 120 7.56 15.33 34.60
N GLU A 121 6.31 15.34 34.12
CA GLU A 121 5.15 15.84 34.89
C GLU A 121 4.93 15.02 36.16
N MET A 122 4.94 13.69 36.07
CA MET A 122 4.80 12.80 37.22
C MET A 122 5.92 13.02 38.23
N LYS A 123 7.16 13.17 37.77
CA LYS A 123 8.32 13.45 38.62
C LYS A 123 8.15 14.77 39.37
N LYS A 124 7.66 15.83 38.72
CA LYS A 124 7.37 17.12 39.38
C LYS A 124 6.26 16.99 40.42
N ALA A 125 5.21 16.20 40.13
CA ALA A 125 4.10 15.97 41.05
C ALA A 125 4.52 15.20 42.32
N CYS A 126 5.52 14.32 42.25
CA CYS A 126 6.06 13.61 43.41
C CYS A 126 7.07 14.42 44.23
N GLN A 127 7.51 15.59 43.75
CA GLN A 127 8.48 16.46 44.42
C GLN A 127 7.84 17.69 45.08
N ALA A 128 6.51 17.84 44.95
CA ALA A 128 5.69 18.83 45.66
C ALA A 128 5.02 18.19 46.88
#